data_AF-X1FJ72-F1
#
_entry.id   AF-X1FJ72-F1
#
_cell.length_a   1.000
_cell.length_b   1.000
_cell.length_c   1.000
_cell.angle_alpha   90.00
_cell.angle_beta   90.00
_cell.angle_gamma   90.00
#
_symmetry.space_group_name_H-M   'P 1'
#
loop_
_entity.id
_entity.type
_entity.pdbx_description
1 polymer ?
#
loop_
_entity_poly.entity_id
_entity_poly.type
_entity_poly.pdbx_seq_one_letter_code
_entity_poly.pdbx_strand_id
1 'polypeptide(L)'
;MGFYILVEGKTDQEFSDLCEILKSLGIEIRPIMCCFHKQPMTKFADLDIPEPLVNADKVYERGFYVGNSCNDIKKQITMLDARLRDFTKQISERIEK
;
A
#
# COMPACT_ATOMS: atom_id res chain seq x y z
N MET A 1 13.43 -5.70 6.27
CA MET A 1 12.47 -6.47 5.46
C MET A 1 11.06 -6.10 5.93
N GLY A 2 10.04 -6.25 5.10
CA GLY A 2 8.65 -5.88 5.41
C GLY A 2 7.66 -6.79 4.70
N PHE A 3 6.39 -6.69 5.08
CA PHE A 3 5.31 -7.32 4.34
C PHE A 3 4.68 -6.30 3.40
N TYR A 4 4.71 -6.60 2.11
CA TYR A 4 4.23 -5.72 1.05
C TYR A 4 2.77 -6.05 0.73
N ILE A 5 1.94 -5.02 0.63
CA ILE A 5 0.51 -5.13 0.37
C ILE A 5 0.19 -4.23 -0.82
N LEU A 6 -0.48 -4.81 -1.81
CA LEU A 6 -1.06 -4.09 -2.94
C LEU A 6 -2.58 -4.08 -2.78
N VAL A 7 -3.18 -2.89 -2.88
CA VAL A 7 -4.63 -2.73 -2.73
C VAL A 7 -5.30 -2.73 -4.11
N GLU A 8 -6.12 -3.74 -4.38
CA GLU A 8 -6.86 -3.88 -5.63
C GLU A 8 -8.24 -3.18 -5.62
N GLY A 9 -8.41 -2.17 -4.76
CA GLY A 9 -9.66 -1.41 -4.61
C GLY A 9 -10.09 -0.69 -5.89
N LYS A 10 -11.34 -0.23 -5.94
CA LYS A 10 -11.88 0.46 -7.14
C LYS A 10 -11.50 1.94 -7.16
N THR A 11 -11.31 2.57 -6.00
CA THR A 11 -11.10 4.02 -5.89
C THR A 11 -9.89 4.40 -5.04
N ASP A 12 -9.32 5.58 -5.30
CA ASP A 12 -8.19 6.09 -4.52
C ASP A 12 -8.60 6.51 -3.10
N GLN A 13 -9.89 6.80 -2.90
CA GLN A 13 -10.45 7.08 -1.58
C GLN A 13 -10.39 5.85 -0.68
N GLU A 14 -10.68 4.65 -1.19
CA GLU A 14 -10.59 3.40 -0.41
C GLU A 14 -9.15 3.15 0.06
N PHE A 15 -8.15 3.46 -0.79
CA PHE A 15 -6.76 3.36 -0.40
C PHE A 15 -6.40 4.35 0.71
N SER A 16 -6.84 5.60 0.59
CA SER A 16 -6.63 6.64 1.60
C SER A 16 -7.31 6.29 2.93
N ASP A 17 -8.56 5.82 2.88
CA ASP A 17 -9.33 5.40 4.06
C ASP A 17 -8.61 4.26 4.80
N LEU A 18 -8.10 3.25 4.06
CA LEU A 18 -7.31 2.16 4.63
C LEU A 18 -6.06 2.69 5.34
N CYS A 19 -5.32 3.59 4.68
CA CYS A 19 -4.09 4.14 5.23
C CYS A 19 -4.34 4.89 6.54
N GLU A 20 -5.38 5.71 6.62
CA GLU A 20 -5.73 6.44 7.83
C GLU A 20 -6.24 5.53 8.95
N ILE A 21 -7.02 4.49 8.62
CA ILE A 21 -7.46 3.49 9.60
C ILE A 21 -6.25 2.77 10.20
N LEU A 22 -5.33 2.27 9.38
CA LEU A 22 -4.13 1.56 9.85
C LEU A 22 -3.28 2.48 10.75
N LYS A 23 -3.09 3.74 10.37
CA LYS A 23 -2.39 4.74 11.20
C LYS A 23 -3.11 4.98 12.54
N SER A 24 -4.44 5.13 12.53
CA SER A 24 -5.22 5.36 13.76
C SER A 24 -5.14 4.18 14.75
N LEU A 25 -4.90 2.97 14.22
CA LEU A 25 -4.70 1.74 14.99
C LEU A 25 -3.25 1.55 15.46
N GLY A 26 -2.36 2.51 15.21
CA GLY A 26 -0.94 2.43 15.57
C GLY A 26 -0.13 1.49 14.66
N ILE A 27 -0.66 1.10 13.50
CA ILE A 27 0.05 0.31 12.51
C ILE A 27 0.78 1.27 11.57
N GLU A 28 2.10 1.34 11.71
CA GLU A 28 2.92 2.13 10.81
C GLU A 28 2.97 1.50 9.42
N ILE A 29 2.65 2.30 8.40
CA ILE A 29 2.75 1.93 6.99
C ILE A 29 3.72 2.87 6.28
N ARG A 30 4.36 2.37 5.23
CA ARG A 30 5.25 3.14 4.37
C ARG A 30 4.94 2.85 2.90
N PRO A 31 4.96 3.85 2.02
CA PRO A 31 4.73 3.62 0.59
C PRO A 31 5.83 2.74 0.00
N ILE A 32 5.51 1.96 -1.04
CA ILE A 32 6.50 1.18 -1.79
C ILE A 32 7.24 2.13 -2.73
N MET A 33 8.51 2.41 -2.42
CA MET A 33 9.39 3.20 -3.29
C MET A 33 9.71 2.39 -4.55
N CYS A 34 9.00 2.66 -5.66
CA CYS A 34 9.14 1.86 -6.88
C CYS A 34 9.33 2.68 -8.17
N CYS A 35 8.89 3.94 -8.25
CA CYS A 35 8.92 4.68 -9.52
C CYS A 35 9.98 5.76 -9.53
N PHE A 36 11.23 5.35 -9.79
CA PHE A 36 12.32 6.30 -10.00
C PHE A 36 12.00 7.27 -11.13
N HIS A 37 11.42 6.80 -12.23
CA HIS A 37 11.02 7.64 -13.37
C HIS A 37 10.05 8.76 -13.02
N LYS A 38 9.22 8.60 -11.98
CA LYS A 38 8.27 9.62 -11.50
C LYS A 38 8.90 10.67 -10.58
N GLN A 39 10.15 10.49 -10.14
CA GLN A 39 10.79 11.42 -9.22
C GLN A 39 11.14 12.75 -9.91
N PRO A 40 11.01 13.91 -9.26
CA PRO A 40 11.34 15.19 -9.89
C PRO A 40 12.78 15.25 -10.44
N MET A 41 13.72 14.55 -9.81
CA MET A 41 15.13 14.53 -10.21
C MET A 41 15.40 13.78 -11.52
N THR A 42 14.53 12.86 -11.97
CA THR A 42 14.78 12.11 -13.22
C THR A 42 14.71 12.98 -14.46
N LYS A 43 14.10 14.18 -14.37
CA LYS A 43 14.13 15.20 -15.42
C LYS A 43 15.55 15.67 -15.78
N PHE A 44 16.52 15.47 -14.88
CA PHE A 44 17.92 15.85 -15.08
C PHE A 44 18.80 14.66 -15.46
N ALA A 45 18.24 13.46 -15.55
CA ALA A 45 18.96 12.25 -15.91
C ALA A 45 18.67 11.90 -17.38
N ASP A 46 19.71 11.48 -18.11
CA ASP A 46 19.57 10.95 -19.46
C ASP A 46 19.03 9.52 -19.37
N LEU A 47 17.71 9.40 -19.21
CA LEU A 47 17.00 8.14 -19.02
C LEU A 47 16.14 7.84 -20.24
N ASP A 48 16.37 6.67 -20.83
CA ASP A 48 15.43 6.05 -21.74
C ASP A 48 14.46 5.19 -20.92
N ILE A 49 13.17 5.52 -20.95
CA ILE A 49 12.11 4.77 -20.27
C ILE A 49 11.37 3.99 -21.34
N PRO A 50 11.72 2.71 -21.55
CA PRO A 50 11.07 1.89 -22.56
C PRO A 50 9.67 1.54 -22.06
N GLU A 51 8.67 2.11 -22.71
CA GLU A 51 7.25 1.84 -22.51
C GLU A 51 6.62 2.31 -21.18
N PRO A 52 5.28 2.46 -21.12
CA PRO A 52 4.58 2.74 -19.87
C PRO A 52 4.77 1.62 -18.85
N LEU A 53 5.35 1.96 -17.69
CA LEU A 53 5.60 1.01 -16.60
C LEU A 53 4.34 0.76 -15.75
N VAL A 54 3.27 0.25 -16.39
CA VAL A 54 1.90 0.14 -15.81
C VAL A 54 1.89 -0.58 -14.45
N ASN A 55 2.65 -1.67 -14.31
CA ASN A 55 2.69 -2.41 -13.05
C ASN A 55 3.49 -1.70 -11.96
N ALA A 56 4.57 -1.00 -12.32
CA ALA A 56 5.33 -0.20 -11.38
C ALA A 56 4.48 0.97 -10.86
N ASP A 57 3.74 1.61 -11.76
CA ASP A 57 2.84 2.71 -11.42
C ASP A 57 1.72 2.27 -10.47
N LYS A 58 1.10 1.10 -10.73
CA LYS A 58 0.13 0.49 -9.81
C LYS A 58 0.70 0.24 -8.42
N VAL A 59 1.92 -0.29 -8.34
CA VAL A 59 2.60 -0.54 -7.06
C VAL A 59 2.94 0.77 -6.34
N TYR A 60 3.34 1.81 -7.06
CA TYR A 60 3.65 3.11 -6.49
C TYR A 60 2.42 3.84 -5.95
N GLU A 61 1.29 3.73 -6.62
CA GLU A 61 0.05 4.43 -6.26
C GLU A 61 -0.74 3.70 -5.18
N ARG A 62 -0.71 2.36 -5.16
CA ARG A 62 -1.59 1.55 -4.32
C ARG A 62 -0.87 0.53 -3.46
N GLY A 63 0.45 0.59 -3.42
CA GLY A 63 1.29 -0.29 -2.64
C GLY A 63 1.83 0.38 -1.39
N PHE A 64 1.76 -0.33 -0.27
CA PHE A 64 2.48 0.02 0.95
C PHE A 64 3.12 -1.23 1.56
N TYR A 65 4.01 -1.03 2.52
CA TYR A 65 4.53 -2.11 3.33
C TYR A 65 4.37 -1.80 4.82
N VAL A 66 4.24 -2.87 5.60
CA VAL A 66 4.30 -2.86 7.07
C VAL A 66 5.63 -3.45 7.54
N GLY A 67 6.08 -3.03 8.72
CA GLY A 67 7.33 -3.49 9.29
C GLY A 67 7.34 -5.00 9.56
N ASN A 68 8.48 -5.64 9.29
CA ASN A 68 8.79 -6.98 9.78
C ASN A 68 9.93 -6.91 10.81
N SER A 69 10.02 -7.89 11.69
CA SER A 69 11.04 -7.99 12.74
C SER A 69 11.56 -9.43 12.84
N CYS A 70 12.79 -9.59 13.33
CA CYS A 70 13.32 -10.90 13.71
C CYS A 70 12.71 -11.44 15.02
N ASN A 71 12.00 -10.60 15.77
CA ASN A 71 11.26 -10.99 16.96
C ASN A 71 9.94 -11.70 16.59
N ASP A 72 9.35 -12.43 17.55
CA ASP A 72 8.01 -12.98 17.37
C ASP A 72 6.97 -11.85 17.29
N ILE A 73 6.40 -11.68 16.09
CA ILE A 73 5.38 -10.70 15.78
C ILE A 73 4.03 -11.33 15.43
N LYS A 74 3.80 -12.60 15.79
CA LYS A 74 2.55 -13.32 15.47
C LYS A 74 1.31 -12.56 15.92
N LYS A 75 1.32 -11.96 17.12
CA LYS A 75 0.19 -11.19 17.64
C LYS A 75 -0.13 -9.98 16.77
N GLN A 76 0.90 -9.26 16.32
CA GLN A 76 0.80 -8.10 15.45
C GLN A 76 0.28 -8.49 14.06
N ILE A 77 0.75 -9.61 13.52
CA ILE A 77 0.25 -10.17 12.25
C ILE A 77 -1.22 -10.56 12.37
N THR A 78 -1.62 -11.25 13.45
CA THR A 78 -3.03 -11.60 13.69
C THR A 78 -3.91 -10.37 13.83
N MET A 79 -3.43 -9.33 14.52
CA MET A 79 -4.14 -8.06 14.63
C MET A 79 -4.29 -7.39 13.26
N LEU A 80 -3.23 -7.35 12.44
CA LEU A 80 -3.26 -6.81 11.09
C LEU A 80 -4.27 -7.57 10.21
N ASP A 81 -4.21 -8.90 10.18
CA ASP A 81 -5.14 -9.74 9.40
C ASP A 81 -6.60 -9.49 9.78
N ALA A 82 -6.91 -9.44 11.09
CA ALA A 82 -8.26 -9.16 11.56
C ALA A 82 -8.77 -7.79 11.07
N ARG A 83 -7.92 -6.76 11.13
CA ARG A 83 -8.28 -5.40 10.72
C ARG A 83 -8.43 -5.24 9.21
N LEU A 84 -7.58 -5.91 8.43
CA LEU A 84 -7.73 -5.94 6.98
C LEU A 84 -9.05 -6.63 6.59
N ARG A 85 -9.42 -7.73 7.26
CA ARG A 85 -10.71 -8.41 7.03
C ARG A 85 -11.90 -7.53 7.39
N ASP A 86 -11.85 -6.84 8.53
CA ASP A 86 -12.90 -5.89 8.94
C ASP A 86 -13.08 -4.78 7.90
N PHE A 87 -11.97 -4.24 7.40
CA PHE A 87 -11.99 -3.20 6.37
C PHE A 87 -12.56 -3.70 5.04
N THR A 88 -12.14 -4.88 4.58
CA THR A 88 -12.67 -5.49 3.36
C THR A 88 -14.18 -5.68 3.44
N LYS A 89 -14.71 -6.13 4.59
CA LYS A 89 -16.16 -6.26 4.81
C LYS A 89 -16.88 -4.92 4.73
N GLN A 90 -16.36 -3.89 5.39
CA GLN A 90 -16.95 -2.54 5.37
C GLN A 90 -17.01 -1.96 3.94
N ILE A 91 -15.99 -2.20 3.11
CA ILE A 91 -16.01 -1.82 1.70
C ILE A 91 -17.09 -2.59 0.94
N SER A 92 -17.16 -3.91 1.09
CA SER A 92 -18.18 -4.72 0.40
C SER A 92 -19.59 -4.24 0.71
N GLU A 93 -19.88 -3.94 1.98
CA GLU A 93 -21.19 -3.42 2.43
C GLU A 93 -21.52 -2.02 1.89
N ARG A 94 -20.50 -1.20 1.58
CA ARG A 94 -20.67 0.12 0.93
C ARG A 94 -20.98 0.01 -0.56
N ILE A 95 -20.56 -1.08 -1.23
CA ILE A 95 -20.78 -1.31 -2.66
C ILE A 95 -22.17 -1.89 -2.94
N GLU A 96 -22.77 -2.59 -1.97
CA GLU A 96 -24.12 -3.18 -2.08
C GLU A 96 -25.28 -2.19 -1.77
N LYS A 97 -24.96 -0.94 -1.38
CA LYS A 97 -25.93 0.15 -1.18
C LYS A 97 -25.90 1.15 -2.33
#